data_AF-A0A523T2A3-F1
#
_entry.id   AF-A0A523T2A3-F1
#
_cell.length_a   1.000
_cell.length_b   1.000
_cell.length_c   1.000
_cell.angle_alpha   90.00
_cell.angle_beta   90.00
_cell.angle_gamma   90.00
#
_symmetry.space_group_name_H-M   'P 1'
#
loop_
_entity.id
_entity.type
_entity.pdbx_description
1 polymer ?
#
loop_
_entity_poly.entity_id
_entity_poly.type
_entity_poly.pdbx_seq_one_letter_code
_entity_poly.pdbx_strand_id
1 'polypeptide(L)'
;MSQFPEEVVKQAFLRANARCQCEREGHAHSTFTCFKQIIWENRGNSTERSGWEAHYMVSPEEGGKPTVENCEILCWDCYTKKVQSQ
;
A
#
# COMPACT_ATOMS: atom_id res chain seq x y z
N MET A 1 12.06 3.97 10.58
CA MET A 1 10.81 3.79 9.83
C MET A 1 9.70 3.59 10.85
N SER A 2 8.84 4.57 11.05
CA SER A 2 7.64 4.37 11.87
C SER A 2 6.73 3.42 11.10
N GLN A 3 6.35 2.29 11.69
CA GLN A 3 5.50 1.29 11.06
C GLN A 3 4.08 1.42 11.63
N PHE A 4 3.08 1.23 10.79
CA PHE A 4 1.69 1.19 11.23
C PHE A 4 1.47 0.05 12.25
N PRO A 5 0.67 0.28 13.31
CA PRO A 5 0.16 -0.80 14.16
C PRO A 5 -0.56 -1.87 13.32
N GLU A 6 -0.45 -3.13 13.71
CA GLU A 6 -1.05 -4.25 12.96
C GLU A 6 -2.56 -4.09 12.77
N GLU A 7 -3.27 -3.64 13.81
CA GLU A 7 -4.71 -3.38 13.77
C GLU A 7 -5.06 -2.35 12.68
N VAL A 8 -4.26 -1.30 12.56
CA VAL A 8 -4.44 -0.25 11.54
C VAL A 8 -4.25 -0.82 10.15
N VAL A 9 -3.21 -1.64 9.96
CA VAL A 9 -2.95 -2.30 8.67
C VAL A 9 -4.09 -3.26 8.32
N LYS A 10 -4.58 -4.03 9.29
CA LYS A 10 -5.69 -4.98 9.09
C LYS A 10 -6.97 -4.28 8.70
N GLN A 11 -7.33 -3.20 9.40
CA GLN A 11 -8.50 -2.38 9.06
C GLN A 11 -8.35 -1.71 7.69
N ALA A 12 -7.17 -1.19 7.37
CA ALA A 12 -6.89 -0.59 6.06
C ALA A 12 -6.96 -1.63 4.93
N PHE A 13 -6.48 -2.85 5.15
CA PHE A 13 -6.57 -3.95 4.20
C PHE A 13 -8.02 -4.40 3.96
N LEU A 14 -8.83 -4.49 5.01
CA LEU A 14 -10.26 -4.76 4.90
C LEU A 14 -10.99 -3.66 4.13
N ARG A 15 -10.69 -2.38 4.43
CA ARG A 15 -11.19 -1.23 3.65
C ARG A 15 -10.79 -1.32 2.18
N ALA A 16 -9.57 -1.79 1.90
CA ALA A 16 -9.06 -2.02 0.55
C ALA A 16 -9.74 -3.18 -0.18
N ASN A 17 -10.54 -3.99 0.52
CA ASN A 17 -11.17 -5.19 -0.03
C ASN A 17 -10.16 -6.13 -0.71
N ALA A 18 -8.99 -6.33 -0.07
CA ALA A 18 -7.89 -7.13 -0.60
C ALA A 18 -7.43 -6.72 -2.02
N ARG A 19 -7.40 -5.40 -2.29
CA ARG A 19 -6.96 -4.82 -3.57
C ARG A 19 -5.97 -3.67 -3.38
N CYS A 20 -5.09 -3.50 -4.35
CA CYS A 20 -4.23 -2.32 -4.44
C CYS A 20 -5.08 -1.04 -4.59
N GLN A 21 -4.75 -0.01 -3.80
CA GLN A 21 -5.41 1.31 -3.79
C GLN A 21 -4.65 2.36 -4.62
N CYS A 22 -3.59 2.00 -5.33
CA CYS A 22 -2.80 2.97 -6.07
C CYS A 22 -3.61 3.63 -7.19
N GLU A 23 -3.71 4.95 -7.16
CA GLU A 23 -4.32 5.79 -8.21
C GLU A 23 -3.28 6.56 -9.04
N ARG A 24 -1.99 6.41 -8.71
CA ARG A 24 -0.92 7.18 -9.33
C ARG A 24 -0.62 6.66 -10.73
N GLU A 25 -0.47 7.55 -11.69
CA GLU A 25 -0.19 7.17 -13.06
C GLU A 25 1.32 6.90 -13.28
N GLY A 26 1.69 6.51 -14.49
CA GLY A 26 3.10 6.41 -14.91
C GLY A 26 3.84 5.14 -14.48
N HIS A 27 3.13 4.10 -14.04
CA HIS A 27 3.76 2.81 -13.72
C HIS A 27 2.86 1.60 -14.05
N ALA A 28 2.97 0.49 -13.31
CA ALA A 28 2.42 -0.84 -13.62
C ALA A 28 0.88 -0.94 -13.79
N HIS A 29 0.18 0.18 -13.78
CA HIS A 29 -1.20 0.35 -14.20
C HIS A 29 -1.31 1.68 -14.96
N SER A 30 -2.26 1.73 -15.91
CA SER A 30 -2.46 2.90 -16.77
C SER A 30 -3.20 4.03 -16.00
N THR A 31 -4.11 4.74 -16.65
CA THR A 31 -4.84 5.90 -16.10
C THR A 31 -5.94 5.55 -15.08
N PHE A 32 -5.95 4.32 -14.55
CA PHE A 32 -6.98 3.83 -13.64
C PHE A 32 -6.36 3.30 -12.36
N THR A 33 -7.15 3.27 -11.28
CA THR A 33 -6.77 2.63 -10.02
C THR A 33 -6.34 1.18 -10.27
N CYS A 34 -5.22 0.78 -9.66
CA CYS A 34 -4.58 -0.51 -9.94
C CYS A 34 -5.52 -1.71 -9.71
N PHE A 35 -6.24 -1.74 -8.58
CA PHE A 35 -7.17 -2.81 -8.16
C PHE A 35 -6.63 -4.25 -8.20
N LYS A 36 -5.31 -4.44 -8.36
CA LYS A 36 -4.68 -5.75 -8.34
C LYS A 36 -5.04 -6.47 -7.04
N GLN A 37 -5.51 -7.70 -7.16
CA GLN A 37 -5.85 -8.53 -6.01
C GLN A 37 -4.58 -8.94 -5.27
N ILE A 38 -4.64 -8.87 -3.94
CA ILE A 38 -3.56 -9.16 -3.01
C ILE A 38 -4.06 -10.10 -1.92
N ILE A 39 -3.15 -10.81 -1.26
CA ILE A 39 -3.48 -11.81 -0.22
C ILE A 39 -2.84 -11.36 1.08
N TRP A 40 -3.60 -11.29 2.17
CA TRP A 40 -3.16 -10.76 3.47
C TRP A 40 -1.82 -11.38 3.92
N GLU A 41 -1.71 -12.69 3.80
CA GLU A 41 -0.55 -13.52 4.15
C GLU A 41 0.71 -13.20 3.33
N ASN A 42 0.56 -12.56 2.18
CA ASN A 42 1.66 -12.18 1.28
C ASN A 42 2.18 -10.76 1.53
N ARG A 43 1.93 -10.20 2.73
CA ARG A 43 2.51 -8.91 3.12
C ARG A 43 4.04 -8.99 3.12
N GLY A 44 4.72 -8.00 2.54
CA GLY A 44 6.17 -7.95 2.44
C GLY A 44 6.76 -8.91 1.38
N ASN A 45 5.92 -9.67 0.68
CA ASN A 45 6.36 -10.59 -0.36
C ASN A 45 6.63 -9.84 -1.67
N SER A 46 7.88 -9.88 -2.13
CA SER A 46 8.34 -9.19 -3.34
C SER A 46 8.30 -10.04 -4.61
N THR A 47 8.08 -11.35 -4.47
CA THR A 47 8.21 -12.33 -5.55
C THR A 47 6.86 -12.79 -6.08
N GLU A 48 5.85 -12.88 -5.20
CA GLU A 48 4.51 -13.28 -5.58
C GLU A 48 3.67 -12.12 -6.13
N ARG A 49 2.86 -12.43 -7.15
CA ARG A 49 2.00 -11.44 -7.82
C ARG A 49 0.97 -10.78 -6.88
N SER A 50 0.59 -11.49 -5.81
CA SER A 50 -0.33 -11.09 -4.74
C SER A 50 0.36 -10.39 -3.56
N GLY A 51 1.68 -10.19 -3.64
CA GLY A 51 2.47 -9.49 -2.64
C GLY A 51 2.09 -8.01 -2.52
N TRP A 52 2.17 -7.49 -1.29
CA TRP A 52 1.73 -6.13 -0.98
C TRP A 52 2.42 -5.57 0.26
N GLU A 53 2.33 -4.25 0.43
CA GLU A 53 2.78 -3.57 1.64
C GLU A 53 1.89 -2.36 1.95
N ALA A 54 1.86 -1.98 3.23
CA ALA A 54 1.23 -0.76 3.71
C ALA A 54 2.18 0.43 3.56
N HIS A 55 1.66 1.55 3.08
CA HIS A 55 2.43 2.78 2.89
C HIS A 55 1.70 3.99 3.48
N TYR A 56 2.47 4.96 3.95
CA TYR A 56 1.93 6.24 4.42
C TYR A 56 1.52 7.10 3.22
N MET A 57 0.28 7.56 3.17
CA MET A 57 -0.11 8.57 2.18
C MET A 57 0.60 9.90 2.46
N VAL A 58 0.60 10.30 3.73
CA VAL A 58 1.38 11.42 4.30
C VAL A 58 2.40 10.84 5.26
N SER A 59 3.68 11.12 5.02
CA SER A 59 4.78 10.55 5.81
C SER A 59 4.75 11.05 7.27
N PRO A 60 5.29 10.28 8.24
CA PRO A 60 5.44 10.74 9.62
C PRO A 60 6.27 12.01 9.76
N GLU A 61 7.24 12.22 8.87
CA GLU A 61 8.12 13.41 8.83
C GLU A 61 7.34 14.68 8.43
N GLU A 62 6.29 14.52 7.62
CA GLU A 62 5.35 15.58 7.25
C GLU A 62 4.18 15.71 8.25
N GLY A 63 4.25 15.04 9.40
CA GLY A 63 3.20 15.05 10.43
C GLY A 63 2.10 14.01 10.23
N GLY A 64 2.28 13.07 9.31
CA GLY A 64 1.40 11.95 9.08
C GLY A 64 1.29 11.02 10.29
N LYS A 65 0.07 10.63 10.64
CA LYS A 65 -0.20 9.73 11.77
C LYS A 65 -0.43 8.30 11.29
N PRO A 66 -0.14 7.27 12.11
CA PRO A 66 -0.41 5.88 11.77
C PRO A 66 -1.90 5.54 11.91
N THR A 67 -2.77 6.18 11.14
CA THR A 67 -4.22 5.93 11.13
C THR A 67 -4.63 5.08 9.93
N VAL A 68 -5.83 4.50 9.98
CA VAL A 68 -6.37 3.68 8.88
C VAL A 68 -6.44 4.51 7.61
N GLU A 69 -6.94 5.74 7.72
CA GLU A 69 -7.12 6.72 6.64
C GLU A 69 -5.81 7.11 5.97
N ASN A 70 -4.70 7.15 6.73
CA ASN A 70 -3.37 7.46 6.20
C ASN A 70 -2.58 6.21 5.76
N CYS A 71 -3.11 5.02 6.01
CA CYS A 71 -2.54 3.74 5.60
C CYS A 71 -3.09 3.35 4.23
N GLU A 72 -2.27 3.50 3.20
CA GLU A 72 -2.55 3.03 1.84
C GLU A 72 -2.06 1.59 1.66
N ILE A 73 -2.84 0.77 0.96
CA ILE A 73 -2.50 -0.62 0.67
C ILE A 73 -2.08 -0.75 -0.78
N LEU A 74 -0.82 -1.15 -1.02
CA LEU A 74 -0.23 -1.17 -2.35
C LEU A 74 0.24 -2.58 -2.69
N CYS A 75 -0.03 -3.05 -3.92
CA CYS A 75 0.66 -4.22 -4.44
C CYS A 75 2.15 -3.92 -4.60
N TRP A 76 2.96 -4.98 -4.63
CA TRP A 76 4.42 -4.82 -4.64
C TRP A 76 4.94 -3.95 -5.80
N ASP A 77 4.35 -4.09 -7.00
CA ASP A 77 4.74 -3.28 -8.17
C ASP A 77 4.49 -1.78 -7.96
N CYS A 78 3.40 -1.42 -7.30
CA CYS A 78 3.07 -0.01 -7.00
C CYS A 78 3.92 0.49 -5.83
N TYR A 79 4.10 -0.34 -4.80
CA TYR A 79 4.88 -0.01 -3.61
C TYR A 79 6.33 0.30 -3.98
N THR A 80 6.98 -0.55 -4.79
CA THR A 80 8.37 -0.33 -5.21
C THR A 80 8.56 0.98 -5.98
N LYS A 81 7.59 1.39 -6.80
CA LYS A 81 7.63 2.67 -7.51
C LYS A 81 7.48 3.86 -6.59
N LYS A 82 6.66 3.72 -5.54
CA LYS A 82 6.52 4.74 -4.51
C LYS A 82 7.79 4.91 -3.67
N VAL A 83 8.38 3.81 -3.22
CA VAL A 83 9.61 3.84 -2.42
C VAL A 83 10.83 4.33 -3.22
N GLN A 84 10.90 4.05 -4.53
CA GLN A 84 11.98 4.57 -5.38
C GLN A 84 11.88 6.07 -5.66
N SER A 85 10.73 6.70 -5.38
CA SER A 85 10.46 8.10 -5.69
C SER A 85 10.47 9.00 -4.44
N GLN A 86 10.82 8.46 -3.27
CA GLN A 86 11.03 9.16 -2.01
C GLN A 86 12.52 9.08 -1.64
#